data_AF-A0A0H2SLV9-F1
#
_entry.id   AF-A0A0H2SLV9-F1
#
_cell.length_a   1.000
_cell.length_b   1.000
_cell.length_c   1.000
_cell.angle_alpha   90.00
_cell.angle_beta   90.00
_cell.angle_gamma   90.00
#
_symmetry.space_group_name_H-M   'P 1'
#
loop_
_entity.id
_entity.type
_entity.pdbx_description
1 polymer ?
#
loop_
_entity_poly.entity_id
_entity_poly.type
_entity_poly.pdbx_seq_one_letter_code
_entity_poly.pdbx_strand_id
1 'polypeptide(L)'
;MLLRRVLAIAIAIPGALSATSFSLQPSFNNDNLVFSNFFGVSIELSVINQLIGNDTSSIPPQIVNYFSNIRTQAGRPLRLRIGGNSMDSGTYDPTQQVMLTFPSAALTPDDQPTTFGPVLFDVLKSVGDKIGGAQMLIGLSLINFQISPQPQLAHDAEEKLGSYLDGLLLGNEPDLYASHGSRPSNWTQADYFNEFGNVTNSLVNSSFGDLLQNPLLGGPTICCSWNLIDLLNEGYDTDFGSHLKYLNLQHYPQDNCAGTHKFGLDYYVDHSQVVELGQWQIDGVNTAHADNKQILMGEFNSASCGGIEGISDTFAATMWAMDWVLQMASVGYTGAYIHTREAGVTYNLFNPPAANSSSTNWTTLPTYYSLIPISEALGASGGAFVTDLNLTDGNVNSTVAGYAIYDSTSQPYALALFNYADDGSEPASYSFQHPAGGQNVFVRYLTATNLTESVSISWGGKTLAGQGNGLFVNSGTAPDQQSSCAVQTGICTVGIPSPGFALVWLNTSAAVSESLPSATSTAPSSAQTSAKGGSVGSASRLFDTLPLAATTCMFAAVIALLGL
;
A
#
# COMPACT_ATOMS: atom_id res chain seq x y z
N MET A 1 13.94 -59.07 52.28
CA MET A 1 14.58 -57.94 51.58
C MET A 1 13.51 -57.21 50.78
N LEU A 2 12.96 -56.11 51.33
CA LEU A 2 12.12 -55.17 50.59
C LEU A 2 13.05 -54.14 49.95
N LEU A 3 13.14 -54.11 48.62
CA LEU A 3 13.85 -53.05 47.90
C LEU A 3 12.83 -52.02 47.40
N ARG A 4 12.86 -50.82 48.00
CA ARG A 4 12.08 -49.65 47.57
C ARG A 4 12.57 -49.19 46.19
N ARG A 5 11.66 -49.07 45.23
CA ARG A 5 11.87 -48.30 43.99
C ARG A 5 11.68 -46.82 44.30
N VAL A 6 12.72 -46.02 44.11
CA VAL A 6 12.62 -44.56 44.04
C VAL A 6 12.42 -44.22 42.57
N LEU A 7 11.27 -43.64 42.24
CA LEU A 7 10.96 -43.09 40.93
C LEU A 7 11.53 -41.67 40.90
N ALA A 8 12.59 -41.44 40.13
CA ALA A 8 13.08 -40.09 39.86
C ALA A 8 12.21 -39.47 38.76
N ILE A 9 11.42 -38.46 39.11
CA ILE A 9 10.75 -37.60 38.15
C ILE A 9 11.81 -36.68 37.54
N ALA A 10 12.17 -36.91 36.28
CA ALA A 10 12.94 -35.96 35.51
C ALA A 10 12.02 -34.77 35.18
N ILE A 11 12.27 -33.63 35.81
CA ILE A 11 11.71 -32.35 35.39
C ILE A 11 12.43 -31.99 34.10
N ALA A 12 11.74 -32.08 32.96
CA ALA A 12 12.21 -31.52 31.72
C ALA A 12 12.26 -29.99 31.88
N ILE A 13 13.46 -29.44 31.95
CA ILE A 13 13.68 -28.00 31.80
C ILE A 13 13.30 -27.69 30.34
N PRO A 14 12.38 -26.75 30.06
CA PRO A 14 12.11 -26.33 28.69
C PRO A 14 13.44 -25.85 28.10
N GLY A 15 13.87 -26.47 27.00
CA GLY A 15 15.05 -26.00 26.28
C GLY A 15 14.81 -24.55 25.85
N ALA A 16 15.78 -23.67 26.11
CA ALA A 16 15.74 -22.32 25.56
C ALA A 16 15.61 -22.44 24.04
N LEU A 17 14.52 -21.91 23.47
CA LEU A 17 14.38 -21.78 22.02
C LEU A 17 15.64 -21.08 21.50
N SER A 18 16.32 -21.72 20.55
CA SER A 18 17.55 -21.15 19.96
C SER A 18 17.18 -19.99 19.07
N ALA A 19 17.83 -18.84 19.27
CA ALA A 19 17.58 -17.64 18.47
C ALA A 19 17.97 -17.84 17.00
N THR A 20 17.13 -17.37 16.08
CA THR A 20 17.44 -17.31 14.65
C THR A 20 18.58 -16.33 14.45
N SER A 21 19.75 -16.83 14.05
CA SER A 21 20.99 -16.06 13.98
C SER A 21 21.39 -15.77 12.54
N PHE A 22 21.76 -14.53 12.23
CA PHE A 22 22.21 -14.12 10.90
C PHE A 22 23.32 -13.05 11.00
N SER A 23 24.00 -12.82 9.88
CA SER A 23 25.09 -11.85 9.78
C SER A 23 24.72 -10.73 8.82
N LEU A 24 24.97 -9.49 9.23
CA LEU A 24 24.81 -8.32 8.37
C LEU A 24 26.13 -8.01 7.69
N GLN A 25 26.13 -8.05 6.36
CA GLN A 25 27.25 -7.61 5.53
C GLN A 25 26.78 -6.40 4.71
N PRO A 26 27.63 -5.39 4.47
CA PRO A 26 27.31 -4.32 3.53
C PRO A 26 26.87 -4.91 2.18
N SER A 27 25.85 -4.33 1.56
CA SER A 27 25.39 -4.78 0.24
C SER A 27 26.22 -4.10 -0.85
N PHE A 28 27.06 -4.86 -1.55
CA PHE A 28 27.88 -4.32 -2.64
C PHE A 28 27.19 -4.38 -4.02
N ASN A 29 25.98 -4.94 -4.09
CA ASN A 29 25.14 -4.90 -5.28
C ASN A 29 24.15 -3.75 -5.14
N ASN A 30 24.31 -2.73 -5.99
CA ASN A 30 23.63 -1.43 -5.89
C ASN A 30 22.50 -1.28 -6.92
N ASP A 31 21.95 -2.39 -7.42
CA ASP A 31 21.24 -2.32 -8.70
C ASP A 31 19.77 -1.89 -8.52
N ASN A 32 19.21 -1.98 -7.31
CA ASN A 32 17.77 -1.77 -7.04
C ASN A 32 17.52 -0.73 -5.92
N LEU A 33 17.88 0.52 -6.16
CA LEU A 33 17.62 1.60 -5.20
C LEU A 33 16.12 1.96 -5.17
N VAL A 34 15.49 1.79 -4.01
CA VAL A 34 14.09 2.15 -3.78
C VAL A 34 13.95 3.32 -2.80
N PHE A 35 12.76 3.90 -2.71
CA PHE A 35 12.49 5.07 -1.87
C PHE A 35 11.32 4.83 -0.91
N SER A 36 11.22 5.64 0.14
CA SER A 36 10.17 5.53 1.17
C SER A 36 8.72 5.65 0.66
N ASN A 37 8.48 6.16 -0.55
CA ASN A 37 7.17 6.12 -1.20
C ASN A 37 7.00 4.94 -2.18
N PHE A 38 7.80 3.88 -2.04
CA PHE A 38 7.72 2.66 -2.84
C PHE A 38 6.31 2.09 -2.89
N PHE A 39 5.65 2.07 -1.74
CA PHE A 39 4.35 1.44 -1.54
C PHE A 39 3.22 2.47 -1.65
N GLY A 40 2.55 2.47 -2.79
CA GLY A 40 1.43 3.34 -3.13
C GLY A 40 0.08 2.64 -3.05
N VAL A 41 -0.97 3.38 -3.43
CA VAL A 41 -2.36 2.90 -3.44
C VAL A 41 -2.90 2.91 -4.88
N SER A 42 -3.47 1.79 -5.31
CA SER A 42 -4.28 1.73 -6.54
C SER A 42 -5.75 1.89 -6.21
N ILE A 43 -6.49 2.64 -7.02
CA ILE A 43 -7.92 2.90 -6.85
C ILE A 43 -8.63 2.68 -8.19
N GLU A 44 -9.70 1.89 -8.14
CA GLU A 44 -10.62 1.68 -9.25
C GLU A 44 -11.32 2.99 -9.64
N LEU A 45 -11.37 3.35 -10.93
CA LEU A 45 -12.00 4.60 -11.39
C LEU A 45 -13.47 4.69 -10.95
N SER A 46 -14.24 3.64 -11.18
CA SER A 46 -15.71 3.64 -10.99
C SER A 46 -16.17 3.93 -9.56
N VAL A 47 -15.27 3.83 -8.58
CA VAL A 47 -15.60 4.01 -7.16
C VAL A 47 -14.87 5.21 -6.55
N ILE A 48 -13.99 5.86 -7.30
CA ILE A 48 -13.09 6.89 -6.75
C ILE A 48 -13.88 8.03 -6.10
N ASN A 49 -15.06 8.38 -6.62
CA ASN A 49 -15.92 9.43 -6.06
C ASN A 49 -16.44 9.11 -4.66
N GLN A 50 -16.57 7.82 -4.31
CA GLN A 50 -16.96 7.40 -2.96
C GLN A 50 -15.84 7.68 -1.95
N LEU A 51 -14.58 7.72 -2.42
CA LEU A 51 -13.41 7.92 -1.58
C LEU A 51 -12.99 9.40 -1.51
N ILE A 52 -12.92 10.08 -2.66
CA ILE A 52 -12.39 11.45 -2.77
C ILE A 52 -13.46 12.51 -3.02
N GLY A 53 -14.74 12.17 -2.98
CA GLY A 53 -15.85 13.08 -3.25
C GLY A 53 -16.15 13.24 -4.73
N ASN A 54 -17.22 13.99 -5.06
CA ASN A 54 -17.66 14.21 -6.45
C ASN A 54 -17.07 15.48 -7.07
N ASP A 55 -16.53 16.36 -6.24
CA ASP A 55 -15.90 17.63 -6.60
C ASP A 55 -14.94 18.08 -5.49
N THR A 56 -14.22 19.18 -5.70
CA THR A 56 -13.21 19.68 -4.75
C THR A 56 -13.79 20.13 -3.41
N SER A 57 -15.10 20.40 -3.33
CA SER A 57 -15.80 20.83 -2.12
C SER A 57 -16.28 19.65 -1.26
N SER A 58 -16.39 18.46 -1.85
CA SER A 58 -16.91 17.25 -1.22
C SER A 58 -15.84 16.22 -0.84
N ILE A 59 -14.55 16.56 -0.99
CA ILE A 59 -13.43 15.70 -0.56
C ILE A 59 -13.55 15.40 0.94
N PRO A 60 -13.73 14.13 1.34
CA PRO A 60 -13.86 13.76 2.74
C PRO A 60 -12.58 14.06 3.53
N PRO A 61 -12.65 14.65 4.74
CA PRO A 61 -11.46 14.86 5.56
C PRO A 61 -10.78 13.54 5.97
N GLN A 62 -11.53 12.44 6.02
CA GLN A 62 -11.01 11.11 6.37
C GLN A 62 -9.98 10.61 5.36
N ILE A 63 -10.27 10.69 4.04
CA ILE A 63 -9.31 10.26 3.02
C ILE A 63 -8.05 11.13 3.04
N VAL A 64 -8.21 12.43 3.31
CA VAL A 64 -7.08 13.35 3.50
C VAL A 64 -6.22 12.91 4.68
N ASN A 65 -6.83 12.52 5.81
CA ASN A 65 -6.08 12.05 6.98
C ASN A 65 -5.36 10.72 6.70
N TYR A 66 -6.03 9.74 6.10
CA TYR A 66 -5.43 8.45 5.74
C TYR A 66 -4.22 8.63 4.82
N PHE A 67 -4.34 9.43 3.78
CA PHE A 67 -3.26 9.71 2.83
C PHE A 67 -2.17 10.59 3.43
N SER A 68 -2.51 11.55 4.28
CA SER A 68 -1.53 12.40 4.98
C SER A 68 -0.67 11.58 5.94
N ASN A 69 -1.24 10.58 6.63
CA ASN A 69 -0.46 9.68 7.48
C ASN A 69 0.63 8.97 6.66
N ILE A 70 0.27 8.40 5.51
CA ILE A 70 1.21 7.69 4.64
C ILE A 70 2.28 8.64 4.09
N ARG A 71 1.84 9.76 3.48
CA ARG A 71 2.75 10.77 2.90
C ARG A 71 3.72 11.31 3.94
N THR A 72 3.23 11.63 5.14
CA THR A 72 4.06 12.20 6.21
C THR A 72 5.12 11.21 6.65
N GLN A 73 4.77 9.95 6.87
CA GLN A 73 5.72 8.92 7.28
C GLN A 73 6.72 8.57 6.17
N ALA A 74 6.30 8.58 4.91
CA ALA A 74 7.21 8.42 3.79
C ALA A 74 8.15 9.63 3.61
N GLY A 75 7.76 10.83 4.06
CA GLY A 75 8.51 12.07 3.78
C GLY A 75 8.63 12.41 2.28
N ARG A 76 7.80 11.78 1.45
CA ARG A 76 7.80 11.85 -0.02
C ARG A 76 6.36 11.88 -0.54
N PRO A 77 6.12 12.35 -1.79
CA PRO A 77 4.78 12.34 -2.37
C PRO A 77 4.15 10.94 -2.34
N LEU A 78 2.89 10.85 -1.93
CA LEU A 78 2.13 9.60 -1.97
C LEU A 78 1.94 9.17 -3.43
N ARG A 79 2.27 7.92 -3.74
CA ARG A 79 2.00 7.33 -5.05
C ARG A 79 0.56 6.82 -5.12
N LEU A 80 -0.19 7.30 -6.10
CA LEU A 80 -1.57 6.90 -6.38
C LEU A 80 -1.67 6.40 -7.83
N ARG A 81 -2.38 5.30 -8.06
CA ARG A 81 -2.70 4.79 -9.40
C ARG A 81 -4.21 4.76 -9.57
N ILE A 82 -4.71 5.48 -10.56
CA ILE A 82 -6.14 5.54 -10.89
C ILE A 82 -6.34 4.75 -12.17
N GLY A 83 -7.05 3.63 -12.08
CA GLY A 83 -7.08 2.65 -13.17
C GLY A 83 -8.10 1.54 -12.94
N GLY A 84 -7.67 0.32 -13.23
CA GLY A 84 -8.48 -0.89 -13.15
C GLY A 84 -9.35 -1.10 -14.38
N ASN A 85 -10.22 -2.10 -14.33
CA ASN A 85 -11.10 -2.46 -15.42
C ASN A 85 -11.96 -1.27 -15.87
N SER A 86 -12.50 -0.50 -14.92
CA SER A 86 -13.41 0.62 -15.20
C SER A 86 -12.75 1.83 -15.85
N MET A 87 -11.42 1.98 -15.74
CA MET A 87 -10.71 2.99 -16.51
C MET A 87 -10.49 2.53 -17.95
N ASP A 88 -10.20 1.24 -18.15
CA ASP A 88 -9.94 0.69 -19.47
C ASP A 88 -11.23 0.50 -20.29
N SER A 89 -12.32 0.11 -19.65
CA SER A 89 -13.67 0.10 -20.26
C SER A 89 -14.35 1.48 -20.24
N GLY A 90 -13.81 2.43 -19.49
CA GLY A 90 -14.37 3.77 -19.32
C GLY A 90 -14.27 4.66 -20.56
N THR A 91 -15.10 5.70 -20.59
CA THR A 91 -15.06 6.73 -21.65
C THR A 91 -14.75 8.11 -21.05
N TYR A 92 -13.74 8.79 -21.60
CA TYR A 92 -13.47 10.16 -21.23
C TYR A 92 -14.36 11.12 -22.02
N ASP A 93 -15.06 12.02 -21.34
CA ASP A 93 -15.81 13.11 -21.96
C ASP A 93 -15.25 14.47 -21.48
N PRO A 94 -14.50 15.19 -22.33
CA PRO A 94 -13.90 16.48 -21.96
C PRO A 94 -14.94 17.58 -21.72
N THR A 95 -16.19 17.37 -22.16
CA THR A 95 -17.29 18.34 -21.97
C THR A 95 -18.09 18.07 -20.70
N GLN A 96 -17.89 16.91 -20.05
CA GLN A 96 -18.63 16.52 -18.87
C GLN A 96 -18.33 17.47 -17.69
N GLN A 97 -19.39 17.99 -17.07
CA GLN A 97 -19.30 18.97 -15.98
C GLN A 97 -19.30 18.33 -14.58
N VAL A 98 -19.47 17.01 -14.50
CA VAL A 98 -19.39 16.22 -13.27
C VAL A 98 -18.21 15.26 -13.35
N MET A 99 -17.73 14.79 -12.20
CA MET A 99 -16.56 13.90 -12.17
C MET A 99 -16.83 12.56 -12.86
N LEU A 100 -17.87 11.85 -12.43
CA LEU A 100 -18.26 10.54 -12.96
C LEU A 100 -19.75 10.52 -13.31
N THR A 101 -20.10 9.75 -14.33
CA THR A 101 -21.47 9.27 -14.58
C THR A 101 -21.45 7.78 -14.90
N PHE A 102 -22.54 7.09 -14.55
CA PHE A 102 -22.69 5.64 -14.74
C PHE A 102 -23.76 5.40 -15.81
N PRO A 103 -23.38 5.24 -17.10
CA PRO A 103 -24.34 5.14 -18.21
C PRO A 103 -25.22 3.88 -18.16
N SER A 104 -24.83 2.87 -17.39
CA SER A 104 -25.59 1.64 -17.17
C SER A 104 -25.65 1.32 -15.68
N ALA A 105 -26.81 0.88 -15.21
CA ALA A 105 -26.95 0.29 -13.87
C ALA A 105 -26.59 -1.21 -13.84
N ALA A 106 -26.34 -1.82 -15.01
CA ALA A 106 -25.88 -3.20 -15.09
C ALA A 106 -24.40 -3.26 -14.68
N LEU A 107 -24.18 -3.72 -13.45
CA LEU A 107 -22.87 -4.11 -12.94
C LEU A 107 -22.44 -5.39 -13.64
N THR A 108 -21.25 -5.38 -14.24
CA THR A 108 -20.53 -6.63 -14.48
C THR A 108 -19.76 -7.00 -13.20
N PRO A 109 -19.52 -8.28 -12.91
CA PRO A 109 -18.59 -8.64 -11.84
C PRO A 109 -17.27 -7.91 -12.07
N ASP A 110 -16.87 -7.08 -11.10
CA ASP A 110 -15.58 -6.36 -11.09
C ASP A 110 -15.37 -5.27 -12.15
N ASP A 111 -16.45 -4.81 -12.81
CA ASP A 111 -16.40 -3.61 -13.65
C ASP A 111 -17.77 -2.91 -13.68
N GLN A 112 -17.73 -1.58 -13.65
CA GLN A 112 -18.90 -0.72 -13.76
C GLN A 112 -18.63 0.30 -14.87
N PRO A 113 -19.38 0.23 -15.99
CA PRO A 113 -19.26 1.20 -17.07
C PRO A 113 -19.32 2.63 -16.52
N THR A 114 -18.30 3.42 -16.83
CA THR A 114 -18.08 4.73 -16.26
C THR A 114 -17.68 5.73 -17.34
N THR A 115 -18.38 6.88 -17.38
CA THR A 115 -17.92 8.06 -18.12
C THR A 115 -17.36 9.07 -17.13
N PHE A 116 -16.20 9.64 -17.43
CA PHE A 116 -15.50 10.55 -16.53
C PHE A 116 -15.02 11.80 -17.27
N GLY A 117 -14.88 12.90 -16.54
CA GLY A 117 -14.56 14.21 -17.10
C GLY A 117 -13.43 14.94 -16.37
N PRO A 118 -13.06 16.15 -16.84
CA PRO A 118 -11.91 16.90 -16.32
C PRO A 118 -11.98 17.24 -14.82
N VAL A 119 -13.18 17.23 -14.22
CA VAL A 119 -13.37 17.42 -12.77
C VAL A 119 -12.58 16.39 -11.96
N LEU A 120 -12.36 15.17 -12.49
CA LEU A 120 -11.51 14.15 -11.85
C LEU A 120 -10.13 14.70 -11.50
N PHE A 121 -9.49 15.39 -12.45
CA PHE A 121 -8.14 15.92 -12.25
C PHE A 121 -8.13 17.11 -11.29
N ASP A 122 -9.19 17.91 -11.26
CA ASP A 122 -9.33 19.00 -10.28
C ASP A 122 -9.45 18.44 -8.85
N VAL A 123 -10.22 17.35 -8.67
CA VAL A 123 -10.36 16.66 -7.38
C VAL A 123 -9.05 16.01 -6.96
N LEU A 124 -8.41 15.25 -7.86
CA LEU A 124 -7.12 14.62 -7.62
C LEU A 124 -6.03 15.63 -7.26
N LYS A 125 -5.94 16.74 -8.00
CA LYS A 125 -5.03 17.85 -7.68
C LYS A 125 -5.30 18.41 -6.28
N SER A 126 -6.57 18.64 -5.94
CA SER A 126 -6.97 19.14 -4.62
C SER A 126 -6.63 18.16 -3.50
N VAL A 127 -6.77 16.85 -3.73
CA VAL A 127 -6.28 15.81 -2.81
C VAL A 127 -4.77 15.92 -2.62
N GLY A 128 -4.00 15.98 -3.72
CA GLY A 128 -2.54 16.16 -3.69
C GLY A 128 -2.12 17.40 -2.90
N ASP A 129 -2.78 18.54 -3.13
CA ASP A 129 -2.55 19.80 -2.43
C ASP A 129 -2.86 19.67 -0.91
N LYS A 130 -3.97 19.01 -0.55
CA LYS A 130 -4.39 18.82 0.86
C LYS A 130 -3.46 17.90 1.66
N ILE A 131 -2.92 16.86 1.04
CA ILE A 131 -2.03 15.89 1.70
C ILE A 131 -0.56 16.32 1.67
N GLY A 132 -0.25 17.43 0.98
CA GLY A 132 1.11 17.96 0.86
C GLY A 132 1.97 17.28 -0.21
N GLY A 133 1.36 16.63 -1.21
CA GLY A 133 2.05 16.12 -2.40
C GLY A 133 1.71 14.67 -2.74
N ALA A 134 1.49 14.43 -4.04
CA ALA A 134 1.24 13.13 -4.62
C ALA A 134 2.00 12.92 -5.94
N GLN A 135 2.13 11.66 -6.36
CA GLN A 135 2.55 11.23 -7.69
C GLN A 135 1.47 10.30 -8.24
N MET A 136 0.89 10.65 -9.38
CA MET A 136 -0.33 10.03 -9.87
C MET A 136 -0.10 9.35 -11.21
N LEU A 137 -0.37 8.04 -11.26
CA LEU A 137 -0.51 7.28 -12.48
C LEU A 137 -1.98 7.31 -12.91
N ILE A 138 -2.25 7.69 -14.15
CA ILE A 138 -3.61 7.76 -14.71
C ILE A 138 -3.73 6.75 -15.84
N GLY A 139 -4.73 5.87 -15.79
CA GLY A 139 -4.97 4.92 -16.88
C GLY A 139 -5.42 5.61 -18.18
N LEU A 140 -5.08 5.00 -19.30
CA LEU A 140 -5.62 5.28 -20.63
C LEU A 140 -6.31 4.00 -21.10
N SER A 141 -7.43 4.17 -21.79
CA SER A 141 -8.17 3.03 -22.33
C SER A 141 -7.49 2.50 -23.58
N LEU A 142 -7.24 1.20 -23.59
CA LEU A 142 -6.91 0.42 -24.78
C LEU A 142 -8.12 -0.40 -25.26
N ILE A 143 -9.08 -0.76 -24.40
CA ILE A 143 -10.31 -1.44 -24.86
C ILE A 143 -11.14 -0.51 -25.76
N ASN A 144 -11.34 0.73 -25.34
CA ASN A 144 -12.25 1.72 -25.93
C ASN A 144 -11.51 2.91 -26.58
N PHE A 145 -10.24 2.74 -26.96
CA PHE A 145 -9.42 3.81 -27.55
C PHE A 145 -10.02 4.47 -28.81
N GLN A 146 -10.91 3.77 -29.52
CA GLN A 146 -11.58 4.29 -30.72
C GLN A 146 -12.72 5.26 -30.42
N ILE A 147 -13.33 5.18 -29.23
CA ILE A 147 -14.48 5.99 -28.82
C ILE A 147 -14.15 6.96 -27.69
N SER A 148 -13.12 6.67 -26.89
CA SER A 148 -12.62 7.50 -25.81
C SER A 148 -11.38 8.28 -26.30
N PRO A 149 -11.38 9.63 -26.26
CA PRO A 149 -10.35 10.45 -26.89
C PRO A 149 -9.05 10.46 -26.05
N GLN A 150 -8.21 9.43 -26.19
CA GLN A 150 -6.98 9.26 -25.40
C GLN A 150 -6.04 10.48 -25.43
N PRO A 151 -5.81 11.17 -26.58
CA PRO A 151 -4.96 12.36 -26.58
C PRO A 151 -5.54 13.54 -25.80
N GLN A 152 -6.86 13.74 -25.80
CA GLN A 152 -7.48 14.77 -24.97
C GLN A 152 -7.38 14.40 -23.49
N LEU A 153 -7.64 13.13 -23.14
CA LEU A 153 -7.51 12.62 -21.78
C LEU A 153 -6.09 12.84 -21.23
N ALA A 154 -5.07 12.46 -22.00
CA ALA A 154 -3.66 12.66 -21.64
C ALA A 154 -3.32 14.14 -21.49
N HIS A 155 -3.77 14.99 -22.41
CA HIS A 155 -3.55 16.44 -22.35
C HIS A 155 -4.19 17.07 -21.12
N ASP A 156 -5.46 16.76 -20.84
CA ASP A 156 -6.19 17.35 -19.71
C ASP A 156 -5.61 16.86 -18.37
N ALA A 157 -5.13 15.61 -18.30
CA ALA A 157 -4.41 15.10 -17.13
C ALA A 157 -3.09 15.85 -16.91
N GLU A 158 -2.30 16.05 -17.97
CA GLU A 158 -1.02 16.79 -17.89
C GLU A 158 -1.25 18.26 -17.49
N GLU A 159 -2.19 18.95 -18.14
CA GLU A 159 -2.49 20.36 -17.87
C GLU A 159 -2.98 20.57 -16.42
N LYS A 160 -3.91 19.73 -15.96
CA LYS A 160 -4.57 19.92 -14.66
C LYS A 160 -3.75 19.38 -13.49
N LEU A 161 -3.07 18.24 -13.63
CA LEU A 161 -2.26 17.67 -12.55
C LEU A 161 -0.87 18.29 -12.48
N GLY A 162 -0.32 18.75 -13.62
CA GLY A 162 1.02 19.31 -13.70
C GLY A 162 2.06 18.37 -13.07
N SER A 163 2.81 18.87 -12.08
CA SER A 163 3.83 18.10 -11.38
C SER A 163 3.32 16.90 -10.57
N TYR A 164 2.00 16.76 -10.39
CA TYR A 164 1.42 15.56 -9.77
C TYR A 164 1.24 14.40 -10.74
N LEU A 165 1.20 14.63 -12.06
CA LEU A 165 1.16 13.54 -13.04
C LEU A 165 2.53 12.86 -13.07
N ASP A 166 2.55 11.58 -12.73
CA ASP A 166 3.75 10.75 -12.78
C ASP A 166 3.82 9.92 -14.06
N GLY A 167 2.69 9.47 -14.59
CA GLY A 167 2.67 8.66 -15.80
C GLY A 167 1.27 8.29 -16.26
N LEU A 168 1.19 7.77 -17.48
CA LEU A 168 -0.04 7.32 -18.11
C LEU A 168 0.04 5.81 -18.37
N LEU A 169 -0.85 5.00 -17.79
CA LEU A 169 -0.84 3.54 -17.97
C LEU A 169 -1.77 3.14 -19.11
N LEU A 170 -1.26 2.63 -20.22
CA LEU A 170 -2.07 2.30 -21.39
C LEU A 170 -2.60 0.85 -21.32
N GLY A 171 -3.92 0.73 -21.11
CA GLY A 171 -4.63 -0.54 -20.94
C GLY A 171 -4.59 -1.07 -19.51
N ASN A 172 -5.43 -2.07 -19.23
CA ASN A 172 -5.47 -2.82 -17.98
C ASN A 172 -5.59 -4.32 -18.26
N GLU A 173 -4.57 -5.11 -17.92
CA GLU A 173 -4.56 -6.58 -18.07
C GLU A 173 -4.93 -7.04 -19.50
N PRO A 174 -4.24 -6.54 -20.55
CA PRO A 174 -4.58 -6.85 -21.93
C PRO A 174 -4.46 -8.35 -22.27
N ASP A 175 -3.72 -9.10 -21.47
CA ASP A 175 -3.62 -10.55 -21.54
C ASP A 175 -4.91 -11.28 -21.14
N LEU A 176 -5.87 -10.60 -20.52
CA LEU A 176 -7.18 -11.11 -20.13
C LEU A 176 -8.34 -10.64 -21.04
N TYR A 177 -8.08 -9.79 -22.04
CA TYR A 177 -9.15 -9.23 -22.88
C TYR A 177 -10.00 -10.28 -23.61
N ALA A 178 -9.40 -11.39 -24.06
CA ALA A 178 -10.12 -12.47 -24.72
C ALA A 178 -11.05 -13.21 -23.76
N SER A 179 -10.56 -13.57 -22.56
CA SER A 179 -11.35 -14.27 -21.55
C SER A 179 -12.46 -13.39 -20.98
N HIS A 180 -12.27 -12.07 -20.96
CA HIS A 180 -13.29 -11.11 -20.51
C HIS A 180 -14.24 -10.66 -21.64
N GLY A 181 -14.04 -11.14 -22.87
CA GLY A 181 -14.91 -10.83 -24.01
C GLY A 181 -14.74 -9.43 -24.61
N SER A 182 -13.75 -8.66 -24.15
CA SER A 182 -13.39 -7.34 -24.68
C SER A 182 -12.66 -7.42 -26.03
N ARG A 183 -12.06 -8.56 -26.33
CA ARG A 183 -11.46 -8.89 -27.63
C ARG A 183 -11.86 -10.31 -28.06
N PRO A 184 -11.74 -10.65 -29.37
CA PRO A 184 -11.99 -12.00 -29.86
C PRO A 184 -11.12 -13.06 -29.18
N SER A 185 -11.56 -14.31 -29.19
CA SER A 185 -10.83 -15.43 -28.56
C SER A 185 -9.45 -15.73 -29.17
N ASN A 186 -9.15 -15.17 -30.34
CA ASN A 186 -7.85 -15.27 -31.01
C ASN A 186 -6.96 -14.03 -30.81
N TRP A 187 -7.23 -13.21 -29.78
CA TRP A 187 -6.39 -12.08 -29.37
C TRP A 187 -4.97 -12.53 -29.03
N THR A 188 -3.98 -11.84 -29.58
CA THR A 188 -2.55 -12.17 -29.43
C THR A 188 -1.72 -10.98 -28.93
N GLN A 189 -0.47 -11.25 -28.54
CA GLN A 189 0.51 -10.21 -28.23
C GLN A 189 0.75 -9.29 -29.44
N ALA A 190 0.75 -9.82 -30.67
CA ALA A 190 0.88 -9.02 -31.88
C ALA A 190 -0.32 -8.07 -32.08
N ASP A 191 -1.55 -8.50 -31.80
CA ASP A 191 -2.72 -7.63 -31.84
C ASP A 191 -2.61 -6.52 -30.80
N TYR A 192 -2.15 -6.86 -29.59
CA TYR A 192 -1.85 -5.89 -28.54
C TYR A 192 -0.80 -4.87 -28.95
N PHE A 193 0.33 -5.27 -29.55
CA PHE A 193 1.36 -4.35 -30.04
C PHE A 193 0.79 -3.37 -31.07
N ASN A 194 -0.05 -3.87 -31.99
CA ASN A 194 -0.70 -3.03 -32.99
C ASN A 194 -1.62 -1.99 -32.34
N GLU A 195 -2.47 -2.39 -31.39
CA GLU A 195 -3.36 -1.44 -30.71
C GLU A 195 -2.60 -0.46 -29.81
N PHE A 196 -1.61 -0.94 -29.05
CA PHE A 196 -0.74 -0.10 -28.22
C PHE A 196 -0.04 0.95 -29.09
N GLY A 197 0.57 0.52 -30.20
CA GLY A 197 1.21 1.40 -31.16
C GLY A 197 0.25 2.40 -31.82
N ASN A 198 -0.99 2.02 -32.10
CA ASN A 198 -2.00 2.95 -32.62
C ASN A 198 -2.29 4.08 -31.63
N VAL A 199 -2.45 3.75 -30.34
CA VAL A 199 -2.69 4.76 -29.31
C VAL A 199 -1.44 5.61 -29.07
N THR A 200 -0.26 5.00 -28.95
CA THR A 200 1.02 5.73 -28.84
C THR A 200 1.20 6.71 -30.00
N ASN A 201 0.97 6.28 -31.25
CA ASN A 201 1.05 7.15 -32.42
C ASN A 201 0.04 8.30 -32.38
N SER A 202 -1.16 8.08 -31.83
CA SER A 202 -2.17 9.12 -31.67
C SER A 202 -1.77 10.18 -30.62
N LEU A 203 -1.02 9.78 -29.58
CA LEU A 203 -0.49 10.69 -28.56
C LEU A 203 0.67 11.53 -29.10
N VAL A 204 1.57 10.92 -29.88
CA VAL A 204 2.70 11.61 -30.54
C VAL A 204 2.23 12.61 -31.60
N ASN A 205 1.21 12.24 -32.37
CA ASN A 205 0.71 13.06 -33.49
C ASN A 205 -0.58 13.82 -33.15
N SER A 206 -0.79 14.12 -31.87
CA SER A 206 -2.03 14.74 -31.42
C SER A 206 -2.16 16.21 -31.86
N SER A 207 -3.37 16.75 -31.82
CA SER A 207 -3.61 18.20 -32.02
C SER A 207 -3.01 19.09 -30.92
N PHE A 208 -2.59 18.50 -29.80
CA PHE A 208 -1.93 19.17 -28.68
C PHE A 208 -0.39 19.17 -28.82
N GLY A 209 0.13 18.57 -29.89
CA GLY A 209 1.55 18.30 -30.08
C GLY A 209 1.94 16.88 -29.67
N ASP A 210 3.25 16.65 -29.58
CA ASP A 210 3.80 15.38 -29.11
C ASP A 210 3.71 15.29 -27.59
N LEU A 211 2.66 14.62 -27.11
CA LEU A 211 2.41 14.39 -25.68
C LEU A 211 3.43 13.41 -25.05
N LEU A 212 4.25 12.74 -25.87
CA LEU A 212 5.26 11.76 -25.46
C LEU A 212 6.67 12.20 -25.86
N GLN A 213 6.90 13.51 -26.01
CA GLN A 213 8.22 14.08 -26.24
C GLN A 213 9.21 13.65 -25.15
N ASN A 214 8.73 13.48 -23.93
CA ASN A 214 9.43 12.80 -22.85
C ASN A 214 8.71 11.50 -22.51
N PRO A 215 9.42 10.44 -22.08
CA PRO A 215 8.77 9.19 -21.66
C PRO A 215 7.75 9.45 -20.55
N LEU A 216 6.51 9.04 -20.80
CA LEU A 216 5.37 9.22 -19.89
C LEU A 216 4.47 7.99 -19.81
N LEU A 217 4.50 7.11 -20.82
CA LEU A 217 3.67 5.91 -20.84
C LEU A 217 4.20 4.84 -19.88
N GLY A 218 3.28 4.06 -19.34
CA GLY A 218 3.53 2.80 -18.68
C GLY A 218 2.73 1.68 -19.36
N GLY A 219 3.35 0.53 -19.49
CA GLY A 219 2.80 -0.69 -20.11
C GLY A 219 3.76 -1.86 -19.85
N PRO A 220 3.41 -3.12 -20.13
CA PRO A 220 2.24 -3.53 -20.87
C PRO A 220 0.98 -3.74 -20.01
N THR A 221 1.06 -3.46 -18.70
CA THR A 221 -0.04 -3.61 -17.72
C THR A 221 -0.62 -5.02 -17.62
N ILE A 222 0.16 -6.04 -17.99
CA ILE A 222 -0.24 -7.46 -17.96
C ILE A 222 -0.48 -7.97 -16.53
N CYS A 223 -1.42 -8.91 -16.42
CA CYS A 223 -1.73 -9.63 -15.19
C CYS A 223 -0.90 -10.89 -15.02
N CYS A 224 -1.16 -11.91 -15.83
CA CYS A 224 -0.92 -13.29 -15.38
C CYS A 224 -0.92 -14.35 -16.48
N SER A 225 -1.52 -14.07 -17.64
CA SER A 225 -1.56 -15.02 -18.77
C SER A 225 -0.39 -14.86 -19.73
N TRP A 226 0.24 -13.68 -19.76
CA TRP A 226 1.43 -13.42 -20.58
C TRP A 226 2.70 -13.31 -19.74
N ASN A 227 3.84 -13.55 -20.37
CA ASN A 227 5.16 -13.39 -19.77
C ASN A 227 5.84 -12.14 -20.34
N LEU A 228 6.32 -11.26 -19.46
CA LEU A 228 7.01 -10.04 -19.80
C LEU A 228 8.26 -10.33 -20.66
N ILE A 229 9.02 -11.38 -20.37
CA ILE A 229 10.22 -11.68 -21.16
C ILE A 229 9.88 -12.00 -22.62
N ASP A 230 8.72 -12.62 -22.88
CA ASP A 230 8.27 -12.91 -24.23
C ASP A 230 7.93 -11.61 -24.97
N LEU A 231 7.20 -10.69 -24.34
CA LEU A 231 6.91 -9.38 -24.94
C LEU A 231 8.18 -8.58 -25.23
N LEU A 232 9.15 -8.58 -24.30
CA LEU A 232 10.43 -7.89 -24.51
C LEU A 232 11.20 -8.51 -25.69
N ASN A 233 11.25 -9.83 -25.79
CA ASN A 233 11.90 -10.55 -26.90
C ASN A 233 11.19 -10.35 -28.24
N GLU A 234 9.87 -10.16 -28.24
CA GLU A 234 9.06 -9.85 -29.43
C GLU A 234 9.22 -8.40 -29.91
N GLY A 235 9.95 -7.56 -29.16
CA GLY A 235 10.32 -6.21 -29.57
C GLY A 235 9.58 -5.09 -28.85
N TYR A 236 8.86 -5.37 -27.76
CA TYR A 236 8.07 -4.36 -27.04
C TYR A 236 8.90 -3.12 -26.64
N ASP A 237 10.11 -3.33 -26.08
CA ASP A 237 10.97 -2.20 -25.71
C ASP A 237 11.61 -1.52 -26.93
N THR A 238 11.86 -2.27 -28.01
CA THR A 238 12.36 -1.67 -29.26
C THR A 238 11.31 -0.75 -29.89
N ASP A 239 10.05 -1.17 -29.88
CA ASP A 239 8.95 -0.44 -30.51
C ASP A 239 8.47 0.75 -29.68
N PHE A 240 8.44 0.61 -28.35
CA PHE A 240 7.82 1.61 -27.46
C PHE A 240 8.75 2.19 -26.41
N GLY A 241 9.95 1.65 -26.22
CA GLY A 241 10.83 1.94 -25.08
C GLY A 241 11.25 3.41 -24.96
N SER A 242 11.24 4.19 -26.05
CA SER A 242 11.49 5.64 -26.02
C SER A 242 10.33 6.46 -25.45
N HIS A 243 9.13 5.88 -25.38
CA HIS A 243 7.93 6.51 -24.84
C HIS A 243 7.58 5.98 -23.44
N LEU A 244 8.13 4.82 -23.07
CA LEU A 244 7.89 4.17 -21.79
C LEU A 244 8.74 4.80 -20.68
N LYS A 245 8.06 5.35 -19.67
CA LYS A 245 8.64 5.68 -18.38
C LYS A 245 8.71 4.45 -17.47
N TYR A 246 7.72 3.58 -17.55
CA TYR A 246 7.58 2.40 -16.70
C TYR A 246 7.25 1.15 -17.49
N LEU A 247 7.86 0.03 -17.11
CA LEU A 247 7.24 -1.26 -17.30
C LEU A 247 6.24 -1.50 -16.16
N ASN A 248 5.05 -2.03 -16.46
CA ASN A 248 4.00 -2.19 -15.46
C ASN A 248 3.38 -3.59 -15.52
N LEU A 249 3.28 -4.21 -14.34
CA LEU A 249 2.69 -5.53 -14.09
C LEU A 249 1.57 -5.40 -13.06
N GLN A 250 0.68 -6.39 -13.04
CA GLN A 250 -0.40 -6.54 -12.06
C GLN A 250 -0.39 -7.98 -11.60
N HIS A 251 -0.62 -8.27 -10.32
CA HIS A 251 -0.62 -9.66 -9.88
C HIS A 251 -1.37 -9.89 -8.57
N TYR A 252 -2.19 -10.93 -8.56
CA TYR A 252 -2.80 -11.47 -7.35
C TYR A 252 -2.39 -12.93 -7.21
N PRO A 253 -2.04 -13.41 -6.00
CA PRO A 253 -1.69 -14.82 -5.78
C PRO A 253 -2.80 -15.80 -6.18
N GLN A 254 -4.05 -15.36 -6.05
CA GLN A 254 -5.25 -16.12 -6.37
C GLN A 254 -6.44 -15.19 -6.59
N ASP A 255 -7.57 -15.78 -6.96
CA ASP A 255 -8.83 -15.09 -7.15
C ASP A 255 -9.97 -15.72 -6.33
N ASN A 256 -11.08 -14.98 -6.21
CA ASN A 256 -12.35 -15.47 -5.65
C ASN A 256 -13.51 -15.27 -6.65
N CYS A 257 -13.22 -15.16 -7.95
CA CYS A 257 -14.19 -14.73 -8.97
C CYS A 257 -15.36 -15.72 -9.14
N ALA A 258 -15.10 -17.01 -8.88
CA ALA A 258 -16.10 -18.07 -8.92
C ALA A 258 -16.70 -18.41 -7.53
N GLY A 259 -16.40 -17.61 -6.48
CA GLY A 259 -16.82 -17.88 -5.11
C GLY A 259 -16.06 -19.02 -4.43
N THR A 260 -14.91 -19.42 -4.98
CA THR A 260 -14.00 -20.42 -4.45
C THR A 260 -12.58 -19.92 -4.55
N HIS A 261 -11.73 -20.27 -3.58
CA HIS A 261 -10.31 -19.89 -3.55
C HIS A 261 -9.42 -21.12 -3.40
N LYS A 262 -8.17 -20.99 -3.85
CA LYS A 262 -7.19 -22.09 -3.89
C LYS A 262 -6.41 -22.23 -2.59
N PHE A 263 -6.02 -21.10 -2.00
CA PHE A 263 -5.11 -21.02 -0.87
C PHE A 263 -5.82 -20.51 0.37
N GLY A 264 -5.56 -21.15 1.51
CA GLY A 264 -6.03 -20.71 2.83
C GLY A 264 -5.11 -19.67 3.46
N LEU A 265 -5.36 -19.38 4.75
CA LEU A 265 -4.58 -18.42 5.54
C LEU A 265 -3.10 -18.82 5.65
N ASP A 266 -2.79 -20.12 5.61
CA ASP A 266 -1.45 -20.70 5.69
C ASP A 266 -0.51 -20.20 4.59
N TYR A 267 -1.02 -19.97 3.38
CA TYR A 267 -0.25 -19.38 2.28
C TYR A 267 0.25 -17.96 2.61
N TYR A 268 -0.56 -17.18 3.33
CA TYR A 268 -0.26 -15.77 3.64
C TYR A 268 0.67 -15.60 4.85
N VAL A 269 1.03 -16.70 5.50
CA VAL A 269 1.94 -16.70 6.66
C VAL A 269 3.14 -17.61 6.45
N ASP A 270 3.39 -18.00 5.20
CA ASP A 270 4.56 -18.74 4.76
C ASP A 270 5.40 -17.86 3.82
N HIS A 271 6.53 -17.39 4.33
CA HIS A 271 7.45 -16.54 3.59
C HIS A 271 8.02 -17.24 2.33
N SER A 272 8.11 -18.58 2.31
CA SER A 272 8.56 -19.27 1.10
C SER A 272 7.59 -19.09 -0.07
N GLN A 273 6.29 -18.96 0.21
CA GLN A 273 5.28 -18.61 -0.81
C GLN A 273 5.47 -17.19 -1.32
N VAL A 274 5.88 -16.26 -0.46
CA VAL A 274 6.18 -14.88 -0.86
C VAL A 274 7.43 -14.82 -1.73
N VAL A 275 8.46 -15.61 -1.40
CA VAL A 275 9.67 -15.74 -2.24
C VAL A 275 9.33 -16.35 -3.60
N GLU A 276 8.49 -17.40 -3.63
CA GLU A 276 8.01 -18.02 -4.87
C GLU A 276 7.18 -17.03 -5.71
N LEU A 277 6.29 -16.26 -5.08
CA LEU A 277 5.55 -15.17 -5.71
C LEU A 277 6.50 -14.14 -6.34
N GLY A 278 7.63 -13.87 -5.69
CA GLY A 278 8.72 -13.01 -6.18
C GLY A 278 9.44 -13.52 -7.43
N GLN A 279 9.34 -14.82 -7.74
CA GLN A 279 9.90 -15.39 -8.96
C GLN A 279 9.00 -15.19 -10.18
N TRP A 280 7.75 -14.77 -9.97
CA TRP A 280 6.84 -14.47 -11.07
C TRP A 280 7.40 -13.29 -11.90
N GLN A 281 7.53 -13.50 -13.22
CA GLN A 281 8.12 -12.57 -14.20
C GLN A 281 9.60 -12.23 -14.00
N ILE A 282 10.35 -12.98 -13.17
CA ILE A 282 11.71 -12.57 -12.76
C ILE A 282 12.68 -12.38 -13.94
N ASP A 283 12.58 -13.18 -15.00
CA ASP A 283 13.41 -13.02 -16.21
C ASP A 283 13.12 -11.68 -16.92
N GLY A 284 11.85 -11.28 -16.97
CA GLY A 284 11.43 -10.00 -17.53
C GLY A 284 11.85 -8.82 -16.63
N VAL A 285 11.72 -8.97 -15.31
CA VAL A 285 12.20 -7.99 -14.32
C VAL A 285 13.71 -7.80 -14.45
N ASN A 286 14.49 -8.88 -14.49
CA ASN A 286 15.95 -8.81 -14.63
C ASN A 286 16.38 -8.17 -15.96
N THR A 287 15.66 -8.44 -17.04
CA THR A 287 15.93 -7.83 -18.35
C THR A 287 15.64 -6.33 -18.32
N ALA A 288 14.48 -5.93 -17.79
CA ALA A 288 14.13 -4.53 -17.58
C ALA A 288 15.20 -3.78 -16.77
N HIS A 289 15.71 -4.42 -15.72
CA HIS A 289 16.74 -3.88 -14.85
C HIS A 289 18.06 -3.67 -15.56
N ALA A 290 18.51 -4.67 -16.32
CA ALA A 290 19.72 -4.57 -17.13
C ALA A 290 19.64 -3.40 -18.14
N ASP A 291 18.43 -3.08 -18.61
CA ASP A 291 18.15 -1.98 -19.53
C ASP A 291 17.81 -0.64 -18.83
N ASN A 292 17.98 -0.55 -17.51
CA ASN A 292 17.67 0.62 -16.68
C ASN A 292 16.20 1.08 -16.76
N LYS A 293 15.27 0.16 -17.01
CA LYS A 293 13.83 0.43 -17.00
C LYS A 293 13.28 0.27 -15.59
N GLN A 294 12.45 1.22 -15.20
CA GLN A 294 11.72 1.13 -13.93
C GLN A 294 10.53 0.20 -14.12
N ILE A 295 10.35 -0.75 -13.20
CA ILE A 295 9.24 -1.69 -13.23
C ILE A 295 8.34 -1.52 -12.00
N LEU A 296 7.03 -1.49 -12.24
CA LEU A 296 6.02 -1.27 -11.22
C LEU A 296 5.10 -2.49 -11.11
N MET A 297 4.79 -2.89 -9.88
CA MET A 297 3.61 -3.67 -9.58
C MET A 297 2.43 -2.71 -9.43
N GLY A 298 1.81 -2.34 -10.54
CA GLY A 298 0.79 -1.30 -10.63
C GLY A 298 -0.56 -1.65 -10.01
N GLU A 299 -0.82 -2.94 -9.78
CA GLU A 299 -2.00 -3.42 -9.07
C GLU A 299 -1.72 -4.78 -8.42
N PHE A 300 -1.93 -4.89 -7.12
CA PHE A 300 -1.94 -6.17 -6.43
C PHE A 300 -2.81 -6.09 -5.17
N ASN A 301 -3.27 -7.25 -4.70
CA ASN A 301 -3.71 -7.45 -3.32
C ASN A 301 -3.77 -8.97 -3.03
N SER A 302 -4.32 -9.34 -1.87
CA SER A 302 -4.37 -10.73 -1.39
C SER A 302 -5.08 -11.71 -2.34
N ALA A 303 -6.26 -11.36 -2.84
CA ALA A 303 -6.97 -12.12 -3.87
C ALA A 303 -7.84 -11.19 -4.73
N SER A 304 -7.93 -11.44 -6.04
CA SER A 304 -8.75 -10.61 -6.93
C SER A 304 -10.25 -10.88 -6.71
N CYS A 305 -11.12 -10.16 -7.42
CA CYS A 305 -12.59 -10.30 -7.29
C CYS A 305 -13.13 -10.06 -5.87
N GLY A 306 -12.62 -9.00 -5.22
CA GLY A 306 -13.11 -8.52 -3.91
C GLY A 306 -12.44 -9.15 -2.68
N GLY A 307 -11.50 -10.08 -2.87
CA GLY A 307 -10.78 -10.76 -1.80
C GLY A 307 -11.58 -11.88 -1.16
N ILE A 308 -11.03 -12.43 -0.07
CA ILE A 308 -11.57 -13.59 0.65
C ILE A 308 -11.78 -13.20 2.12
N GLU A 309 -13.02 -13.25 2.58
CA GLU A 309 -13.38 -13.02 3.99
C GLU A 309 -12.65 -14.01 4.91
N GLY A 310 -12.09 -13.51 6.02
CA GLY A 310 -11.28 -14.30 6.95
C GLY A 310 -9.83 -14.53 6.49
N ILE A 311 -9.45 -13.97 5.33
CA ILE A 311 -8.06 -13.95 4.84
C ILE A 311 -7.65 -12.52 4.52
N SER A 312 -8.28 -11.91 3.52
CA SER A 312 -7.95 -10.60 2.97
C SER A 312 -8.15 -9.44 3.95
N ASP A 313 -9.08 -9.59 4.89
CA ASP A 313 -9.48 -8.62 5.91
C ASP A 313 -8.88 -8.96 7.29
N THR A 314 -7.68 -9.55 7.32
CA THR A 314 -7.04 -9.99 8.56
C THR A 314 -5.61 -9.47 8.74
N PHE A 315 -5.09 -9.57 9.96
CA PHE A 315 -3.71 -9.25 10.29
C PHE A 315 -2.69 -10.10 9.52
N ALA A 316 -3.03 -11.35 9.16
CA ALA A 316 -2.21 -12.16 8.28
C ALA A 316 -1.99 -11.49 6.91
N ALA A 317 -3.06 -10.96 6.29
CA ALA A 317 -2.95 -10.22 5.04
C ALA A 317 -2.12 -8.93 5.19
N THR A 318 -2.17 -8.26 6.35
CA THR A 318 -1.29 -7.13 6.65
C THR A 318 0.19 -7.54 6.64
N MET A 319 0.53 -8.62 7.34
CA MET A 319 1.92 -9.11 7.39
C MET A 319 2.38 -9.62 6.03
N TRP A 320 1.53 -10.37 5.32
CA TRP A 320 1.78 -10.80 3.94
C TRP A 320 2.04 -9.62 3.01
N ALA A 321 1.23 -8.56 3.06
CA ALA A 321 1.42 -7.41 2.18
C ALA A 321 2.76 -6.72 2.44
N MET A 322 3.19 -6.61 3.70
CA MET A 322 4.52 -6.07 4.03
C MET A 322 5.65 -6.97 3.53
N ASP A 323 5.54 -8.29 3.74
CA ASP A 323 6.51 -9.27 3.26
C ASP A 323 6.62 -9.20 1.73
N TRP A 324 5.49 -9.23 1.03
CA TRP A 324 5.44 -9.18 -0.41
C TRP A 324 6.02 -7.89 -0.99
N VAL A 325 5.77 -6.74 -0.36
CA VAL A 325 6.32 -5.45 -0.80
C VAL A 325 7.83 -5.37 -0.60
N LEU A 326 8.36 -5.90 0.52
CA LEU A 326 9.80 -5.99 0.73
C LEU A 326 10.45 -6.97 -0.24
N GLN A 327 9.78 -8.08 -0.57
CA GLN A 327 10.25 -9.01 -1.59
C GLN A 327 10.28 -8.37 -2.97
N MET A 328 9.24 -7.63 -3.36
CA MET A 328 9.23 -6.88 -4.62
C MET A 328 10.42 -5.91 -4.70
N ALA A 329 10.71 -5.18 -3.62
CA ALA A 329 11.87 -4.30 -3.55
C ALA A 329 13.21 -5.05 -3.61
N SER A 330 13.28 -6.28 -3.10
CA SER A 330 14.50 -7.10 -3.12
C SER A 330 14.82 -7.65 -4.51
N VAL A 331 13.79 -7.98 -5.30
CA VAL A 331 13.95 -8.64 -6.61
C VAL A 331 13.94 -7.68 -7.81
N GLY A 332 13.62 -6.40 -7.61
CA GLY A 332 13.84 -5.37 -8.62
C GLY A 332 12.70 -4.37 -8.82
N TYR A 333 11.49 -4.64 -8.36
CA TYR A 333 10.44 -3.64 -8.51
C TYR A 333 10.85 -2.29 -7.92
N THR A 334 10.41 -1.21 -8.56
CA THR A 334 10.70 0.19 -8.20
C THR A 334 9.50 0.91 -7.58
N GLY A 335 8.36 0.22 -7.52
CA GLY A 335 7.16 0.65 -6.82
C GLY A 335 6.08 -0.43 -6.88
N ALA A 336 5.19 -0.41 -5.89
CA ALA A 336 4.07 -1.32 -5.78
C ALA A 336 2.80 -0.57 -5.34
N TYR A 337 1.63 -0.96 -5.84
CA TYR A 337 0.37 -0.27 -5.57
C TYR A 337 -0.70 -1.25 -5.08
N ILE A 338 -1.03 -1.20 -3.78
CA ILE A 338 -2.08 -2.06 -3.21
C ILE A 338 -3.45 -1.55 -3.62
N HIS A 339 -4.28 -2.44 -4.16
CA HIS A 339 -5.53 -2.07 -4.80
C HIS A 339 -6.70 -1.93 -3.80
N THR A 340 -7.59 -0.97 -4.06
CA THR A 340 -8.82 -0.69 -3.31
C THR A 340 -9.97 -0.39 -4.26
N ARG A 341 -11.15 -0.91 -3.90
CA ARG A 341 -12.40 -0.87 -4.68
C ARG A 341 -13.55 -0.34 -3.83
N GLU A 342 -14.79 -0.56 -4.27
CA GLU A 342 -16.01 -0.14 -3.56
C GLU A 342 -16.07 -0.64 -2.11
N ALA A 343 -16.86 0.06 -1.29
CA ALA A 343 -17.07 -0.34 0.10
C ALA A 343 -17.61 -1.77 0.21
N GLY A 344 -17.01 -2.57 1.11
CA GLY A 344 -17.40 -3.97 1.35
C GLY A 344 -16.44 -4.99 0.73
N VAL A 345 -15.53 -4.57 -0.13
CA VAL A 345 -14.40 -5.40 -0.57
C VAL A 345 -13.47 -5.69 0.60
N THR A 346 -13.11 -6.96 0.78
CA THR A 346 -12.43 -7.47 1.99
C THR A 346 -10.96 -7.03 2.06
N TYR A 347 -10.30 -6.85 0.93
CA TYR A 347 -8.89 -6.44 0.89
C TYR A 347 -8.68 -4.92 0.94
N ASN A 348 -9.75 -4.12 0.95
CA ASN A 348 -9.67 -2.66 0.94
C ASN A 348 -8.82 -2.15 2.11
N LEU A 349 -8.22 -0.98 1.94
CA LEU A 349 -7.47 -0.32 3.02
C LEU A 349 -8.41 0.31 4.06
N PHE A 350 -9.55 0.81 3.58
CA PHE A 350 -10.55 1.48 4.38
C PHE A 350 -11.88 1.46 3.62
N ASN A 351 -12.97 1.58 4.36
CA ASN A 351 -14.30 1.69 3.79
C ASN A 351 -14.96 3.01 4.23
N PRO A 352 -15.50 3.81 3.30
CA PRO A 352 -16.41 4.88 3.66
C PRO A 352 -17.68 4.29 4.29
N PRO A 353 -18.46 5.10 5.04
CA PRO A 353 -19.74 4.65 5.55
C PRO A 353 -20.67 4.25 4.39
N ALA A 354 -21.55 3.28 4.64
CA ALA A 354 -22.57 2.90 3.67
C ALA A 354 -23.40 4.12 3.25
N ALA A 355 -23.78 4.21 1.97
CA ALA A 355 -24.41 5.40 1.39
C ALA A 355 -25.71 5.85 2.10
N ASN A 356 -26.42 4.92 2.76
CA ASN A 356 -27.64 5.17 3.51
C ASN A 356 -27.43 5.27 5.04
N SER A 357 -26.18 5.27 5.51
CA SER A 357 -25.83 5.38 6.92
C SER A 357 -25.96 6.82 7.40
N SER A 358 -26.41 7.00 8.65
CA SER A 358 -26.33 8.29 9.35
C SER A 358 -24.94 8.56 9.94
N SER A 359 -24.06 7.56 9.92
CA SER A 359 -22.67 7.68 10.37
C SER A 359 -21.79 8.31 9.29
N THR A 360 -20.90 9.21 9.70
CA THR A 360 -19.82 9.72 8.85
C THR A 360 -18.49 9.00 9.11
N ASN A 361 -18.47 8.01 10.01
CA ASN A 361 -17.26 7.28 10.38
C ASN A 361 -16.89 6.28 9.29
N TRP A 362 -15.62 6.33 8.91
CA TRP A 362 -15.00 5.32 8.06
C TRP A 362 -14.53 4.14 8.90
N THR A 363 -14.28 3.00 8.25
CA THR A 363 -13.67 1.83 8.89
C THR A 363 -12.28 1.63 8.28
N THR A 364 -11.24 1.59 9.12
CA THR A 364 -9.90 1.14 8.69
C THR A 364 -9.89 -0.38 8.63
N LEU A 365 -9.36 -0.95 7.55
CA LEU A 365 -9.18 -2.39 7.39
C LEU A 365 -7.70 -2.78 7.61
N PRO A 366 -7.40 -4.05 7.92
CA PRO A 366 -6.06 -4.47 8.32
C PRO A 366 -4.95 -4.13 7.35
N THR A 367 -5.16 -4.28 6.05
CA THR A 367 -4.11 -4.04 5.04
C THR A 367 -3.61 -2.60 5.04
N TYR A 368 -4.38 -1.61 5.51
CA TYR A 368 -3.87 -0.23 5.70
C TYR A 368 -2.65 -0.16 6.61
N TYR A 369 -2.60 -0.99 7.65
CA TYR A 369 -1.50 -1.01 8.61
C TYR A 369 -0.17 -1.50 8.02
N SER A 370 -0.15 -1.97 6.76
CA SER A 370 1.09 -2.32 6.05
C SER A 370 1.82 -1.11 5.46
N LEU A 371 1.10 -0.03 5.13
CA LEU A 371 1.65 1.11 4.37
C LEU A 371 2.66 1.92 5.19
N ILE A 372 2.37 2.16 6.46
CA ILE A 372 3.21 3.00 7.34
C ILE A 372 4.51 2.29 7.73
N PRO A 373 4.51 1.03 8.23
CA PRO A 373 5.74 0.32 8.55
C PRO A 373 6.69 0.22 7.35
N ILE A 374 6.17 -0.04 6.14
CA ILE A 374 7.00 -0.10 4.93
C ILE A 374 7.60 1.27 4.58
N SER A 375 6.81 2.33 4.67
CA SER A 375 7.30 3.70 4.41
C SER A 375 8.45 4.07 5.36
N GLU A 376 8.31 3.70 6.64
CA GLU A 376 9.35 3.90 7.66
C GLU A 376 10.58 3.01 7.43
N ALA A 377 10.37 1.74 7.05
CA ALA A 377 11.44 0.79 6.79
C ALA A 377 12.35 1.25 5.64
N LEU A 378 11.77 1.81 4.59
CA LEU A 378 12.47 2.35 3.42
C LEU A 378 12.83 3.84 3.57
N GLY A 379 12.82 4.37 4.80
CA GLY A 379 13.02 5.78 5.15
C GLY A 379 14.46 6.30 5.09
N ALA A 380 15.42 5.50 4.64
CA ALA A 380 16.83 5.90 4.56
C ALA A 380 17.03 7.13 3.66
N SER A 381 17.84 8.09 4.12
CA SER A 381 18.15 9.30 3.35
C SER A 381 18.91 8.93 2.07
N GLY A 382 18.41 9.36 0.93
CA GLY A 382 18.96 9.02 -0.39
C GLY A 382 18.42 7.73 -1.02
N GLY A 383 17.55 6.99 -0.32
CA GLY A 383 16.99 5.71 -0.80
C GLY A 383 17.57 4.52 -0.05
N ALA A 384 17.00 3.35 -0.32
CA ALA A 384 17.30 2.10 0.36
C ALA A 384 17.47 0.93 -0.62
N PHE A 385 18.28 -0.05 -0.23
CA PHE A 385 18.32 -1.38 -0.86
C PHE A 385 17.72 -2.40 0.09
N VAL A 386 16.97 -3.35 -0.44
CA VAL A 386 16.35 -4.42 0.35
C VAL A 386 16.97 -5.76 -0.01
N THR A 387 17.26 -6.57 0.99
CA THR A 387 17.77 -7.93 0.80
C THR A 387 17.03 -8.87 1.73
N ASP A 388 16.46 -9.93 1.16
CA ASP A 388 15.92 -11.03 1.95
C ASP A 388 17.07 -11.72 2.71
N LEU A 389 16.90 -11.90 4.02
CA LEU A 389 17.89 -12.56 4.88
C LEU A 389 17.90 -14.08 4.68
N ASN A 390 16.94 -14.65 3.96
CA ASN A 390 16.75 -16.07 3.71
C ASN A 390 16.78 -16.90 5.01
N LEU A 391 16.04 -16.45 6.02
CA LEU A 391 16.05 -17.05 7.37
C LEU A 391 15.40 -18.42 7.42
N THR A 392 14.56 -18.74 6.44
CA THR A 392 13.83 -20.01 6.38
C THR A 392 14.69 -21.14 5.81
N ASP A 393 15.74 -20.81 5.04
CA ASP A 393 16.54 -21.76 4.25
C ASP A 393 15.67 -22.76 3.48
N GLY A 394 14.55 -22.26 2.92
CA GLY A 394 13.57 -23.07 2.17
C GLY A 394 12.63 -23.93 3.03
N ASN A 395 12.60 -23.77 4.35
CA ASN A 395 11.66 -24.46 5.23
C ASN A 395 10.26 -23.81 5.19
N VAL A 396 9.33 -24.47 4.49
CA VAL A 396 7.90 -24.10 4.34
C VAL A 396 7.09 -24.11 5.65
N ASN A 397 7.66 -24.55 6.78
CA ASN A 397 7.02 -24.48 8.10
C ASN A 397 7.69 -23.43 9.02
N SER A 398 8.57 -22.60 8.47
CA SER A 398 9.19 -21.52 9.24
C SER A 398 8.15 -20.45 9.56
N THR A 399 8.01 -20.12 10.84
CA THR A 399 7.17 -19.01 11.30
C THR A 399 7.92 -17.69 11.37
N VAL A 400 9.13 -17.62 10.81
CA VAL A 400 10.01 -16.46 10.83
C VAL A 400 10.44 -16.06 9.43
N ALA A 401 10.55 -14.75 9.20
CA ALA A 401 11.07 -14.16 7.98
C ALA A 401 11.76 -12.83 8.31
N GLY A 402 12.58 -12.33 7.40
CA GLY A 402 13.14 -11.00 7.59
C GLY A 402 13.97 -10.48 6.44
N TYR A 403 14.11 -9.17 6.42
CA TYR A 403 14.87 -8.43 5.42
C TYR A 403 15.88 -7.52 6.08
N ALA A 404 17.07 -7.43 5.49
CA ALA A 404 18.02 -6.37 5.75
C ALA A 404 17.76 -5.20 4.80
N ILE A 405 17.76 -4.00 5.36
CA ILE A 405 17.59 -2.75 4.62
C ILE A 405 18.88 -1.95 4.75
N TYR A 406 19.43 -1.55 3.62
CA TYR A 406 20.66 -0.79 3.51
C TYR A 406 20.35 0.62 3.04
N ASP A 407 21.12 1.61 3.50
CA ASP A 407 21.03 2.95 2.95
C ASP A 407 21.68 3.05 1.55
N SER A 408 21.54 4.21 0.92
CA SER A 408 22.15 4.52 -0.38
C SER A 408 23.69 4.44 -0.42
N THR A 409 24.35 4.29 0.73
CA THR A 409 25.80 4.07 0.87
C THR A 409 26.15 2.61 1.19
N SER A 410 25.19 1.71 0.99
CA SER A 410 25.34 0.26 1.18
C SER A 410 25.54 -0.16 2.64
N GLN A 411 25.26 0.71 3.61
CA GLN A 411 25.41 0.39 5.03
C GLN A 411 24.10 -0.15 5.61
N PRO A 412 24.13 -1.19 6.48
CA PRO A 412 22.92 -1.67 7.15
C PRO A 412 22.24 -0.52 7.92
N TYR A 413 20.98 -0.25 7.57
CA TYR A 413 20.15 0.82 8.10
C TYR A 413 19.11 0.29 9.09
N ALA A 414 18.34 -0.72 8.67
CA ALA A 414 17.27 -1.31 9.46
C ALA A 414 17.07 -2.79 9.15
N LEU A 415 16.30 -3.46 9.99
CA LEU A 415 15.81 -4.83 9.78
C LEU A 415 14.30 -4.84 9.87
N ALA A 416 13.65 -5.53 8.94
CA ALA A 416 12.23 -5.80 8.95
C ALA A 416 12.04 -7.29 9.26
N LEU A 417 11.49 -7.63 10.43
CA LEU A 417 11.50 -8.99 10.97
C LEU A 417 10.09 -9.45 11.33
N PHE A 418 9.72 -10.68 10.99
CA PHE A 418 8.34 -11.20 11.06
C PHE A 418 8.23 -12.39 12.02
N ASN A 419 7.12 -12.50 12.73
CA ASN A 419 6.74 -13.71 13.47
C ASN A 419 5.32 -14.09 13.09
N TYR A 420 5.21 -15.12 12.26
CA TYR A 420 3.97 -15.69 11.75
C TYR A 420 3.34 -16.71 12.70
N ALA A 421 3.99 -17.06 13.81
CA ALA A 421 3.41 -17.98 14.78
C ALA A 421 2.12 -17.39 15.37
N ASP A 422 1.11 -18.22 15.59
CA ASP A 422 -0.21 -17.83 16.13
C ASP A 422 -0.75 -18.85 17.14
N ASP A 423 0.13 -19.35 17.98
CA ASP A 423 -0.14 -20.38 18.98
C ASP A 423 0.07 -19.87 20.41
N GLY A 424 0.29 -18.56 20.58
CA GLY A 424 0.63 -17.96 21.86
C GLY A 424 2.01 -18.38 22.37
N SER A 425 2.92 -18.81 21.47
CA SER A 425 4.29 -19.15 21.81
C SER A 425 5.05 -17.97 22.41
N GLU A 426 6.19 -18.29 23.03
CA GLU A 426 7.20 -17.28 23.35
C GLU A 426 7.57 -16.44 22.09
N PRO A 427 7.97 -15.17 22.28
CA PRO A 427 8.42 -14.33 21.17
C PRO A 427 9.50 -15.00 20.32
N ALA A 428 9.42 -14.87 19.00
CA ALA A 428 10.49 -15.29 18.10
C ALA A 428 11.75 -14.47 18.39
N SER A 429 12.87 -15.14 18.70
CA SER A 429 14.12 -14.49 19.06
C SER A 429 15.06 -14.42 17.87
N TYR A 430 15.48 -13.21 17.51
CA TYR A 430 16.43 -12.93 16.45
C TYR A 430 17.75 -12.46 17.04
N SER A 431 18.87 -12.99 16.54
CA SER A 431 20.20 -12.58 16.97
C SER A 431 21.10 -12.20 15.80
N PHE A 432 21.79 -11.07 15.92
CA PHE A 432 22.70 -10.58 14.91
C PHE A 432 23.82 -9.75 15.54
N GLN A 433 24.95 -9.64 14.83
CA GLN A 433 26.04 -8.76 15.24
C GLN A 433 25.78 -7.33 14.77
N HIS A 434 25.80 -6.37 15.70
CA HIS A 434 25.66 -4.96 15.36
C HIS A 434 26.86 -4.49 14.52
N PRO A 435 26.67 -3.88 13.32
CA PRO A 435 27.78 -3.47 12.45
C PRO A 435 28.76 -2.50 13.13
N ALA A 436 28.24 -1.57 13.96
CA ALA A 436 29.05 -0.62 14.71
C ALA A 436 29.53 -1.09 16.10
N GLY A 437 29.18 -2.33 16.52
CA GLY A 437 29.56 -2.90 17.82
C GLY A 437 28.86 -2.31 19.06
N GLY A 438 28.07 -3.12 19.77
CA GLY A 438 27.63 -2.85 21.15
C GLY A 438 26.73 -1.62 21.36
N GLN A 439 26.09 -1.10 20.32
CA GLN A 439 25.14 0.01 20.41
C GLN A 439 23.71 -0.48 20.62
N ASN A 440 22.84 0.36 21.20
CA ASN A 440 21.42 0.05 21.30
C ASN A 440 20.76 0.14 19.92
N VAL A 441 19.76 -0.71 19.68
CA VAL A 441 18.85 -0.58 18.54
C VAL A 441 17.51 -0.03 19.01
N PHE A 442 16.78 0.61 18.09
CA PHE A 442 15.41 1.04 18.32
C PHE A 442 14.46 0.07 17.64
N VAL A 443 13.42 -0.37 18.33
CA VAL A 443 12.47 -1.38 17.86
C VAL A 443 11.06 -0.84 17.95
N ARG A 444 10.35 -0.88 16.83
CA ARG A 444 8.92 -0.58 16.75
C ARG A 444 8.17 -1.82 16.30
N TYR A 445 7.07 -2.12 16.97
CA TYR A 445 6.30 -3.34 16.74
C TYR A 445 4.98 -3.05 16.04
N LEU A 446 4.62 -3.93 15.10
CA LEU A 446 3.26 -4.12 14.63
C LEU A 446 2.70 -5.39 15.29
N THR A 447 1.60 -5.27 16.03
CA THR A 447 1.03 -6.40 16.79
C THR A 447 -0.48 -6.46 16.67
N ALA A 448 -1.01 -7.67 16.77
CA ALA A 448 -2.42 -7.99 16.89
C ALA A 448 -2.60 -9.17 17.86
N THR A 449 -3.85 -9.48 18.23
CA THR A 449 -4.15 -10.57 19.17
C THR A 449 -3.91 -11.96 18.56
N ASN A 450 -4.16 -12.11 17.26
CA ASN A 450 -3.96 -13.33 16.47
C ASN A 450 -3.93 -12.98 14.97
N LEU A 451 -3.66 -13.96 14.10
CA LEU A 451 -3.58 -13.75 12.65
C LEU A 451 -4.89 -13.30 12.02
N THR A 452 -6.02 -13.73 12.58
CA THR A 452 -7.37 -13.40 12.08
C THR A 452 -7.94 -12.09 12.61
N GLU A 453 -7.18 -11.32 13.41
CA GLU A 453 -7.60 -10.03 13.93
C GLU A 453 -7.87 -9.04 12.78
N SER A 454 -9.02 -8.38 12.82
CA SER A 454 -9.49 -7.48 11.75
C SER A 454 -9.64 -6.03 12.18
N VAL A 455 -9.48 -5.72 13.47
CA VAL A 455 -9.77 -4.39 14.02
C VAL A 455 -8.62 -3.85 14.87
N SER A 456 -8.19 -4.61 15.87
CA SER A 456 -7.33 -4.15 16.96
C SER A 456 -5.84 -4.33 16.65
N ILE A 457 -5.36 -3.61 15.63
CA ILE A 457 -3.96 -3.63 15.20
C ILE A 457 -3.22 -2.40 15.75
N SER A 458 -2.03 -2.61 16.29
CA SER A 458 -1.19 -1.55 16.89
C SER A 458 0.15 -1.46 16.18
N TRP A 459 0.55 -0.25 15.77
CA TRP A 459 1.90 0.08 15.27
C TRP A 459 2.56 1.07 16.24
N GLY A 460 3.65 0.67 16.90
CA GLY A 460 4.41 1.55 17.81
C GLY A 460 3.57 2.17 18.93
N GLY A 461 2.61 1.43 19.49
CA GLY A 461 1.70 1.97 20.50
C GLY A 461 0.58 2.85 19.96
N LYS A 462 0.34 2.86 18.65
CA LYS A 462 -0.70 3.64 17.97
C LYS A 462 -1.66 2.75 17.19
N THR A 463 -2.93 3.14 17.12
CA THR A 463 -3.95 2.41 16.36
C THR A 463 -4.95 3.35 15.70
N LEU A 464 -5.60 2.84 14.65
CA LEU A 464 -6.80 3.40 14.02
C LEU A 464 -8.07 2.59 14.36
N ALA A 465 -7.97 1.58 15.25
CA ALA A 465 -9.10 0.79 15.70
C ALA A 465 -10.21 1.71 16.26
N GLY A 466 -11.39 1.64 15.65
CA GLY A 466 -12.54 2.50 15.99
C GLY A 466 -12.37 3.99 15.66
N GLN A 467 -11.29 4.39 14.98
CA GLN A 467 -11.00 5.79 14.63
C GLN A 467 -11.51 6.13 13.24
N GLY A 468 -12.82 6.37 13.13
CA GLY A 468 -13.45 6.66 11.84
C GLY A 468 -13.11 8.00 11.20
N ASN A 469 -12.26 8.80 11.83
CA ASN A 469 -11.71 10.04 11.29
C ASN A 469 -10.36 9.84 10.56
N GLY A 470 -9.77 8.65 10.59
CA GLY A 470 -8.46 8.37 9.98
C GLY A 470 -7.26 8.93 10.75
N LEU A 471 -7.41 9.29 12.04
CA LEU A 471 -6.32 9.79 12.89
C LEU A 471 -5.90 8.76 13.94
N PHE A 472 -4.60 8.54 14.06
CA PHE A 472 -4.06 7.60 15.04
C PHE A 472 -4.30 8.08 16.48
N VAL A 473 -4.62 7.12 17.34
CA VAL A 473 -4.68 7.30 18.81
C VAL A 473 -3.74 6.33 19.49
N ASN A 474 -3.46 6.53 20.78
CA ASN A 474 -2.69 5.57 21.56
C ASN A 474 -3.48 4.26 21.69
N SER A 475 -2.87 3.13 21.34
CA SER A 475 -3.45 1.79 21.55
C SER A 475 -3.27 1.30 22.99
N GLY A 476 -2.24 1.78 23.69
CA GLY A 476 -1.83 1.28 25.00
C GLY A 476 -1.09 -0.07 24.94
N THR A 477 -0.78 -0.58 23.75
CA THR A 477 -0.14 -1.90 23.55
C THR A 477 1.10 -1.78 22.66
N ALA A 478 2.14 -2.56 22.94
CA ALA A 478 3.37 -2.65 22.16
C ALA A 478 4.02 -1.28 21.84
N PRO A 479 4.39 -0.47 22.86
CA PRO A 479 5.12 0.77 22.64
C PRO A 479 6.51 0.50 22.06
N ASP A 480 7.09 1.53 21.44
CA ASP A 480 8.48 1.52 20.99
C ASP A 480 9.44 1.11 22.11
N GLN A 481 10.46 0.34 21.76
CA GLN A 481 11.48 -0.17 22.68
C GLN A 481 12.88 0.22 22.22
N GLN A 482 13.79 0.35 23.19
CA GLN A 482 15.22 0.30 22.93
C GLN A 482 15.75 -1.02 23.45
N SER A 483 16.43 -1.77 22.58
CA SER A 483 17.06 -3.04 22.93
C SER A 483 18.57 -2.85 22.95
N SER A 484 19.20 -3.16 24.09
CA SER A 484 20.65 -3.08 24.23
C SER A 484 21.34 -4.30 23.67
N CYS A 485 22.34 -4.07 22.82
CA CYS A 485 23.22 -5.14 22.36
C CYS A 485 24.33 -5.41 23.37
N ALA A 486 24.82 -6.65 23.42
CA ALA A 486 25.88 -7.06 24.31
C ALA A 486 27.16 -6.27 24.03
N VAL A 487 27.63 -5.49 25.01
CA VAL A 487 28.74 -4.53 24.85
C VAL A 487 30.04 -5.20 24.38
N GLN A 488 30.33 -6.41 24.84
CA GLN A 488 31.61 -7.09 24.57
C GLN A 488 31.63 -7.82 23.22
N THR A 489 30.51 -8.40 22.82
CA THR A 489 30.41 -9.21 21.59
C THR A 489 29.76 -8.44 20.43
N GLY A 490 29.08 -7.33 20.73
CA GLY A 490 28.25 -6.59 19.79
C GLY A 490 26.98 -7.33 19.37
N ILE A 491 26.64 -8.46 20.01
CA ILE A 491 25.47 -9.27 19.66
C ILE A 491 24.20 -8.60 20.17
N CYS A 492 23.25 -8.35 19.27
CA CYS A 492 21.90 -7.92 19.58
C CYS A 492 20.97 -9.11 19.63
N THR A 493 19.96 -9.06 20.50
CA THR A 493 18.85 -10.00 20.51
C THR A 493 17.54 -9.22 20.57
N VAL A 494 16.66 -9.46 19.60
CA VAL A 494 15.33 -8.82 19.52
C VAL A 494 14.27 -9.92 19.54
N GLY A 495 13.28 -9.78 20.41
CA GLY A 495 12.13 -10.70 20.50
C GLY A 495 10.91 -10.11 19.83
N ILE A 496 10.22 -10.89 18.99
CA ILE A 496 9.02 -10.44 18.27
C ILE A 496 7.80 -11.23 18.77
N PRO A 497 6.76 -10.55 19.28
CA PRO A 497 5.52 -11.21 19.72
C PRO A 497 4.91 -12.11 18.65
N SER A 498 4.16 -13.14 19.08
CA SER A 498 3.41 -14.05 18.22
C SER A 498 1.93 -13.64 18.21
N PRO A 499 1.32 -13.38 17.04
CA PRO A 499 1.97 -12.98 15.79
C PRO A 499 2.46 -11.53 15.88
N GLY A 500 3.38 -11.14 15.00
CA GLY A 500 3.84 -9.77 14.98
C GLY A 500 4.96 -9.48 13.99
N PHE A 501 5.26 -8.20 13.85
CA PHE A 501 6.36 -7.68 13.05
C PHE A 501 7.14 -6.65 13.86
N ALA A 502 8.45 -6.54 13.60
CA ALA A 502 9.29 -5.51 14.17
C ALA A 502 10.14 -4.83 13.10
N LEU A 503 10.13 -3.50 13.12
CA LEU A 503 11.14 -2.68 12.46
C LEU A 503 12.23 -2.32 13.46
N VAL A 504 13.46 -2.72 13.17
CA VAL A 504 14.62 -2.52 14.03
C VAL A 504 15.59 -1.56 13.33
N TRP A 505 15.70 -0.33 13.80
CA TRP A 505 16.72 0.60 13.32
C TRP A 505 18.04 0.34 14.04
N LEU A 506 19.09 0.17 13.24
CA LEU A 506 20.44 -0.09 13.73
C LEU A 506 21.13 1.19 14.24
N ASN A 507 20.58 2.36 13.91
CA ASN A 507 20.99 3.61 14.49
C ASN A 507 19.78 4.30 15.13
N THR A 508 19.85 4.54 16.44
CA THR A 508 18.75 5.19 17.19
C THR A 508 18.46 6.62 16.75
N SER A 509 19.42 7.33 16.13
CA SER A 509 19.17 8.65 15.55
C SER A 509 18.40 8.60 14.22
N ALA A 510 18.39 7.43 13.57
CA ALA A 510 17.68 7.19 12.32
C ALA A 510 16.22 6.75 12.53
N ALA A 511 15.85 6.36 13.76
CA ALA A 511 14.47 6.14 14.13
C ALA A 511 13.71 7.47 14.01
N VAL A 512 12.71 7.51 13.13
CA VAL A 512 11.91 8.70 12.88
C VAL A 512 11.12 9.02 14.16
N SER A 513 11.52 10.08 14.86
CA SER A 513 10.81 10.62 16.02
C SER A 513 9.68 11.58 15.61
N GLU A 514 9.04 11.35 14.47
CA GLU A 514 7.89 12.16 14.06
C GLU A 514 6.60 11.45 14.47
N SER A 515 5.90 12.05 15.42
CA SER A 515 4.60 11.60 15.88
C SER A 515 3.64 11.56 14.70
N LEU A 516 3.12 10.37 14.37
CA LEU A 516 1.87 10.24 13.61
C LEU A 516 0.87 11.31 14.09
N PRO A 517 0.23 12.07 13.19
CA PRO A 517 -0.72 13.12 13.57
C PRO A 517 -1.72 12.57 14.58
N SER A 518 -1.71 13.14 15.78
CA SER A 518 -2.58 12.72 16.89
C SER A 518 -3.76 13.69 16.97
N ALA A 519 -4.96 13.17 17.24
CA ALA A 519 -6.18 13.97 17.43
C ALA A 519 -6.10 15.02 18.56
N THR A 520 -4.99 15.06 19.30
CA THR A 520 -4.69 16.03 20.36
C THR A 520 -3.89 17.26 19.92
N SER A 521 -3.47 17.40 18.66
CA SER A 521 -2.87 18.66 18.17
C SER A 521 -3.95 19.62 17.66
N THR A 522 -4.24 20.62 18.50
CA THR A 522 -5.14 21.75 18.26
C THR A 522 -4.93 22.47 16.92
N ALA A 523 -6.05 22.92 16.35
CA ALA A 523 -6.32 23.83 15.22
C ALA A 523 -5.13 24.61 14.59
N PRO A 524 -5.13 24.81 13.26
CA PRO A 524 -4.12 25.60 12.59
C PRO A 524 -4.14 27.04 13.11
N SER A 525 -3.05 27.47 13.74
CA SER A 525 -2.81 28.88 14.04
C SER A 525 -2.79 29.65 12.74
N SER A 526 -3.70 30.62 12.61
CA SER A 526 -3.70 31.59 11.53
C SER A 526 -2.32 32.26 11.42
N ALA A 527 -1.77 32.25 10.21
CA ALA A 527 -0.56 32.96 9.87
C ALA A 527 -0.73 34.46 10.20
N GLN A 528 0.07 34.98 11.12
CA GLN A 528 0.21 36.41 11.34
C GLN A 528 0.95 37.02 10.15
N THR A 529 0.21 37.66 9.24
CA THR A 529 0.76 38.63 8.29
C THR A 529 1.14 39.91 9.03
N SER A 530 2.43 40.22 9.03
CA SER A 530 2.98 41.50 9.46
C SER A 530 2.59 42.62 8.47
N ALA A 531 1.75 43.55 8.92
CA ALA A 531 1.55 44.84 8.26
C ALA A 531 1.60 45.98 9.29
N LYS A 532 2.45 46.97 9.00
CA LYS A 532 2.63 48.21 9.78
C LYS A 532 1.42 49.14 9.68
N GLY A 533 1.08 49.77 10.80
CA GLY A 533 0.65 51.17 10.87
C GLY A 533 -0.84 51.44 11.06
N GLY A 534 -1.20 52.11 12.16
CA GLY A 534 -2.50 52.78 12.29
C GLY A 534 -3.04 52.81 13.73
N SER A 535 -3.04 54.00 14.33
CA SER A 535 -3.50 54.34 15.68
C SER A 535 -5.04 54.41 15.81
N VAL A 536 -5.51 54.47 17.08
CA VAL A 536 -6.85 54.86 17.60
C VAL A 536 -7.84 53.68 17.71
N GLY A 537 -8.54 53.38 18.81
CA GLY A 537 -8.68 53.96 20.14
C GLY A 537 -10.00 53.46 20.77
N SER A 538 -9.95 53.15 22.07
CA SER A 538 -11.04 53.21 23.06
C SER A 538 -12.19 52.15 23.14
N ALA A 539 -12.50 51.85 24.41
CA ALA A 539 -13.82 51.57 25.02
C ALA A 539 -14.35 50.12 25.15
N SER A 540 -14.06 49.54 26.33
CA SER A 540 -14.97 48.93 27.33
C SER A 540 -16.43 48.53 27.00
N ARG A 541 -16.81 47.32 27.46
CA ARG A 541 -17.96 46.93 28.35
C ARG A 541 -18.15 45.39 28.25
N LEU A 542 -17.98 44.56 29.29
CA LEU A 542 -18.78 44.28 30.51
C LEU A 542 -20.11 43.52 30.30
N PHE A 543 -20.24 42.40 31.05
CA PHE A 543 -21.43 41.58 31.40
C PHE A 543 -21.95 40.61 30.31
N ASP A 544 -22.41 39.37 30.56
CA ASP A 544 -22.85 38.70 31.79
C ASP A 544 -22.77 37.15 31.65
N THR A 545 -22.67 36.50 32.80
CA THR A 545 -22.78 35.05 33.05
C THR A 545 -24.24 34.57 33.11
N LEU A 546 -24.54 33.32 32.70
CA LEU A 546 -25.19 32.27 33.52
C LEU A 546 -25.47 30.98 32.70
N PRO A 547 -25.52 29.78 33.35
CA PRO A 547 -25.54 28.47 32.70
C PRO A 547 -26.92 27.78 32.71
N LEU A 548 -27.11 26.76 31.87
CA LEU A 548 -28.24 25.81 31.92
C LEU A 548 -27.69 24.41 31.58
N ALA A 549 -27.53 23.52 32.55
CA ALA A 549 -28.52 22.56 33.10
C ALA A 549 -28.54 21.22 32.33
N ALA A 550 -28.23 20.17 33.09
CA ALA A 550 -28.21 18.77 32.70
C ALA A 550 -29.62 18.24 32.40
N THR A 551 -29.70 17.27 31.49
CA THR A 551 -30.86 16.38 31.40
C THR A 551 -30.38 14.96 31.14
N THR A 552 -30.66 14.10 32.12
CA THR A 552 -30.54 12.65 32.14
C THR A 552 -31.56 12.03 31.17
N CYS A 553 -31.15 11.03 30.38
CA CYS A 553 -32.06 10.15 29.65
C CYS A 553 -31.88 8.70 30.11
N MET A 554 -33.00 8.11 30.53
CA MET A 554 -33.15 6.71 30.88
C MET A 554 -33.05 5.82 29.63
N PHE A 555 -32.33 4.71 29.75
CA PHE A 555 -32.42 3.59 28.83
C PHE A 555 -33.64 2.73 29.19
N ALA A 556 -34.55 2.54 28.23
CA ALA A 556 -35.57 1.50 28.28
C ALA A 556 -35.22 0.43 27.23
N ALA A 557 -35.10 -0.81 27.70
CA ALA A 557 -34.97 -2.01 26.90
C ALA A 557 -36.33 -2.37 26.28
N VAL A 558 -36.33 -2.77 25.00
CA VAL A 558 -37.42 -3.58 24.42
C VAL A 558 -36.81 -4.70 23.57
N ILE A 559 -37.39 -5.88 23.81
CA ILE A 559 -37.06 -7.22 23.37
C ILE A 559 -37.59 -7.49 21.94
N ALA A 560 -36.89 -8.42 21.29
CA ALA A 560 -37.17 -9.15 20.05
C ALA A 560 -38.63 -9.47 19.69
N LEU A 561 -38.93 -9.56 18.39
CA LEU A 561 -39.75 -10.64 17.81
C LEU A 561 -39.59 -10.78 16.27
N LEU A 562 -39.09 -11.95 15.87
CA LEU A 562 -39.38 -12.81 14.71
C LEU A 562 -40.18 -12.28 13.49
N GLY A 563 -39.67 -12.63 12.29
CA GLY A 563 -40.42 -13.46 11.33
C GLY A 563 -40.77 -12.86 9.96
N LEU A 564 -39.88 -13.05 8.97
CA LEU A 564 -40.10 -13.68 7.64
C LEU A 564 -38.92 -13.41 6.71
#